data_AF-A0A7V9FK03-F1
#
_entry.id   AF-A0A7V9FK03-F1
#
_cell.length_a   1.000
_cell.length_b   1.000
_cell.length_c   1.000
_cell.angle_alpha   90.00
_cell.angle_beta   90.00
_cell.angle_gamma   90.00
#
_symmetry.space_group_name_H-M   'P 1'
#
loop_
_entity.id
_entity.type
_entity.pdbx_description
1 polymer ?
#
loop_
_entity_poly.entity_id
_entity_poly.type
_entity_poly.pdbx_seq_one_letter_code
_entity_poly.pdbx_strand_id
1 'polypeptide(L)'
;MWFRRRRRRPQLDLAALDRLSEAMARAVSLLEERLRATQPASEPVELVIRREPEPEPEPEPEPEPEPEPAVEPEPEEAESFVLFVPTATGYQLATPEGMTPKRGEFLRVEEEWYCVVRLGPSPLPGDGRRCAFLEHRPATLE
;
A
#
# COMPACT_ATOMS: atom_id res chain seq x y z
N MET A 1 -58.57 14.46 4.58
CA MET A 1 -57.69 14.53 5.76
C MET A 1 -56.40 13.75 5.50
N TRP A 2 -55.29 14.40 5.16
CA TRP A 2 -53.97 13.75 5.06
C TRP A 2 -52.92 14.65 5.74
N PHE A 3 -52.52 14.30 6.95
CA PHE A 3 -51.48 15.00 7.72
C PHE A 3 -50.09 14.59 7.21
N ARG A 4 -49.39 15.49 6.51
CA ARG A 4 -47.97 15.33 6.21
C ARG A 4 -47.17 15.52 7.51
N ARG A 5 -46.72 14.42 8.13
CA ARG A 5 -45.72 14.46 9.21
C ARG A 5 -44.44 15.11 8.67
N ARG A 6 -44.22 16.39 8.99
CA ARG A 6 -42.91 17.05 8.82
C ARG A 6 -41.94 16.32 9.73
N ARG A 7 -41.02 15.53 9.16
CA ARG A 7 -39.85 15.02 9.89
C ARG A 7 -39.06 16.25 10.35
N ARG A 8 -39.08 16.55 11.65
CA ARG A 8 -38.20 17.56 12.25
C ARG A 8 -36.77 17.06 12.02
N ARG A 9 -35.96 17.83 11.29
CA ARG A 9 -34.51 17.60 11.22
C ARG A 9 -33.96 17.83 12.64
N PRO A 10 -33.15 16.92 13.21
CA PRO A 10 -32.47 17.21 14.46
C PRO A 10 -31.54 18.41 14.20
N GLN A 11 -31.77 19.51 14.92
CA GLN A 11 -30.82 20.62 14.93
C GLN A 11 -29.59 20.10 15.68
N LEU A 12 -28.47 19.96 14.97
CA LEU A 12 -27.18 19.66 15.57
C LEU A 12 -26.87 20.78 16.57
N ASP A 13 -26.75 20.41 17.84
CA ASP A 13 -26.37 21.32 18.92
C ASP A 13 -24.88 21.65 18.76
N LEU A 14 -24.58 22.91 18.43
CA LEU A 14 -23.20 23.38 18.25
C LEU A 14 -22.36 23.17 19.51
N ALA A 15 -22.98 23.31 20.70
CA ALA A 15 -22.27 23.06 21.96
C ALA A 15 -21.92 21.57 22.14
N ALA A 16 -22.71 20.66 21.57
CA ALA A 16 -22.38 19.23 21.56
C ALA A 16 -21.23 18.93 20.59
N LEU A 17 -21.16 19.63 19.46
CA LEU A 17 -20.04 19.53 18.52
C LEU A 17 -18.74 20.07 19.11
N ASP A 18 -18.79 21.19 19.83
CA ASP A 18 -17.61 21.75 20.51
C ASP A 18 -17.08 20.78 21.58
N ARG A 19 -17.97 20.22 22.41
CA ARG A 19 -17.59 19.21 23.41
C ARG A 19 -17.00 17.95 22.77
N LEU A 20 -17.53 17.52 21.63
CA LEU A 20 -17.00 16.35 20.91
C LEU A 20 -15.63 16.65 20.27
N SER A 21 -15.44 17.84 19.71
CA SER A 21 -14.16 18.31 19.17
C SER A 21 -13.08 18.35 20.26
N GLU A 22 -13.39 18.92 21.43
CA GLU A 22 -12.48 18.95 22.57
C GLU A 22 -12.13 17.54 23.07
N ALA A 23 -13.13 16.64 23.10
CA ALA A 23 -12.90 15.24 23.49
C ALA A 23 -12.00 14.52 22.49
N MET A 24 -12.20 14.75 21.18
CA MET A 24 -11.34 14.19 20.13
C MET A 24 -9.91 14.72 20.22
N ALA A 25 -9.71 16.03 20.43
CA ALA A 25 -8.38 16.62 20.58
C ALA A 25 -7.60 15.98 21.75
N ARG A 26 -8.26 15.79 22.91
CA ARG A 26 -7.66 15.11 24.06
C ARG A 26 -7.31 13.65 23.76
N ALA A 27 -8.19 12.94 23.06
CA ALA A 27 -7.96 11.55 22.68
C ALA A 27 -6.74 11.41 21.75
N VAL A 28 -6.59 12.31 20.77
CA VAL A 28 -5.41 12.33 19.87
C VAL A 28 -4.13 12.58 20.65
N SER A 29 -4.08 13.56 21.55
CA SER A 29 -2.87 13.84 22.35
C SER A 29 -2.47 12.64 23.21
N LEU A 30 -3.43 11.93 23.82
CA LEU A 30 -3.14 10.73 24.60
C LEU A 30 -2.60 9.58 23.74
N LEU A 31 -3.10 9.43 22.52
CA LEU A 31 -2.60 8.43 21.57
C LEU A 31 -1.17 8.74 21.13
N GLU A 32 -0.85 10.01 20.84
CA GLU A 32 0.51 10.43 20.47
C GLU A 32 1.52 10.19 21.60
N GLU A 33 1.17 10.53 22.84
CA GLU A 33 2.00 10.24 24.01
C GLU A 33 2.22 8.73 24.18
N ARG A 34 1.15 7.93 24.00
CA ARG A 34 1.25 6.48 24.08
C ARG A 34 2.15 5.92 23.00
N LEU A 35 1.95 6.34 21.75
CA LEU A 35 2.75 5.93 20.60
C LEU A 35 4.23 6.26 20.80
N ARG A 36 4.56 7.46 21.30
CA ARG A 36 5.94 7.85 21.62
C ARG A 36 6.55 6.97 22.71
N ALA A 37 5.77 6.59 23.73
CA ALA A 37 6.23 5.70 24.79
C ALA A 37 6.43 4.25 24.32
N THR A 38 5.71 3.80 23.28
CA THR A 38 5.87 2.48 22.66
C THR A 38 6.85 2.43 21.50
N GLN A 39 7.40 3.56 21.04
CA GLN A 39 8.51 3.52 20.10
C GLN A 39 9.77 3.15 20.89
N PRO A 40 10.30 1.91 20.78
CA PRO A 40 11.66 1.68 21.24
C PRO A 40 12.53 2.63 20.42
N ALA A 41 13.43 3.35 21.08
CA ALA A 41 14.45 4.11 20.39
C ALA A 41 15.10 3.14 19.40
N SER A 42 14.83 3.34 18.10
CA SER A 42 15.48 2.62 17.03
C SER A 42 16.89 3.16 16.93
N GLU A 43 17.71 2.82 17.91
CA GLU A 43 19.14 2.88 17.75
C GLU A 43 19.47 2.01 16.53
N PRO A 44 20.23 2.52 15.55
CA PRO A 44 20.63 1.71 14.42
C PRO A 44 21.45 0.55 14.97
N VAL A 45 20.90 -0.67 14.86
CA VAL A 45 21.63 -1.90 15.15
C VAL A 45 22.74 -1.99 14.11
N GLU A 46 23.92 -1.49 14.49
CA GLU A 46 25.13 -1.57 13.69
C GLU A 46 25.41 -3.07 13.49
N LEU A 47 25.20 -3.53 12.26
CA LEU A 47 25.33 -4.92 11.86
C LEU A 47 26.81 -5.31 11.94
N VAL A 48 27.28 -5.71 13.13
CA VAL A 48 28.64 -6.24 13.35
C VAL A 48 28.71 -7.63 12.73
N ILE A 49 29.01 -7.69 11.43
CA ILE A 49 29.33 -8.92 10.71
C ILE A 49 30.66 -9.46 11.27
N ARG A 50 30.58 -10.56 12.04
CA ARG A 50 31.75 -11.34 12.45
C ARG A 50 32.42 -11.90 11.17
N ARG A 51 33.68 -11.54 10.95
CA ARG A 51 34.53 -12.17 9.93
C ARG A 51 34.86 -13.59 10.40
N GLU A 52 34.13 -14.58 9.90
CA GLU A 52 34.48 -15.99 10.00
C GLU A 52 35.65 -16.26 9.03
N PRO A 53 36.68 -17.05 9.43
CA PRO A 53 37.85 -17.29 8.59
C PRO A 53 37.48 -18.15 7.37
N GLU A 54 38.12 -17.85 6.24
CA GLU A 54 37.89 -18.51 4.94
C GLU A 54 38.10 -20.04 5.03
N PRO A 55 37.18 -20.86 4.47
CA PRO A 55 37.38 -22.30 4.36
C PRO A 55 38.47 -22.63 3.33
N GLU A 56 39.23 -23.71 3.55
CA GLU A 56 40.21 -24.25 2.61
C GLU A 56 39.56 -24.58 1.25
N PRO A 57 40.28 -24.44 0.12
CA PRO A 57 39.70 -24.67 -1.20
C PRO A 57 39.39 -26.16 -1.41
N GLU A 58 38.12 -26.45 -1.68
CA GLU A 58 37.68 -27.76 -2.18
C GLU A 58 38.29 -28.04 -3.57
N PRO A 59 38.50 -29.31 -3.94
CA PRO A 59 39.07 -29.67 -5.23
C PRO A 59 38.23 -29.14 -6.39
N GLU A 60 38.88 -28.66 -7.46
CA GLU A 60 38.22 -28.11 -8.65
C GLU A 60 37.18 -29.09 -9.20
N PRO A 61 35.92 -28.67 -9.38
CA PRO A 61 34.91 -29.51 -10.00
C PRO A 61 35.28 -29.77 -11.47
N GLU A 62 34.95 -30.98 -11.96
CA GLU A 62 35.00 -31.28 -13.39
C GLU A 62 34.21 -30.22 -14.17
N PRO A 63 34.63 -29.86 -15.41
CA PRO A 63 33.93 -28.83 -16.17
C PRO A 63 32.47 -29.26 -16.38
N GLU A 64 31.56 -28.55 -15.71
CA GLU A 64 30.13 -28.63 -15.99
C GLU A 64 29.91 -28.28 -17.47
N PRO A 65 28.90 -28.90 -18.12
CA PRO A 65 28.54 -28.51 -19.48
C PRO A 65 28.32 -26.99 -19.53
N GLU A 66 28.85 -26.34 -20.57
CA GLU A 66 28.66 -24.90 -20.77
C GLU A 66 27.19 -24.55 -20.53
N PRO A 67 26.89 -23.58 -19.65
CA PRO A 67 25.52 -23.19 -19.42
C PRO A 67 24.95 -22.77 -20.78
N GLU A 68 23.86 -23.42 -21.19
CA GLU A 68 22.99 -22.84 -22.20
C GLU A 68 22.77 -21.38 -21.81
N PRO A 69 22.87 -20.42 -22.75
CA PRO A 69 22.80 -19.01 -22.43
C PRO A 69 21.58 -18.80 -21.54
N ALA A 70 21.82 -18.45 -20.27
CA ALA A 70 20.77 -18.00 -19.39
C ALA A 70 20.15 -16.83 -20.13
N VAL A 71 18.91 -17.03 -20.56
CA VAL A 71 18.05 -15.96 -21.03
C VAL A 71 18.06 -14.94 -19.89
N GLU A 72 18.90 -13.90 -20.01
CA GLU A 72 18.67 -12.67 -19.27
C GLU A 72 17.19 -12.37 -19.52
N PRO A 73 16.35 -12.27 -18.49
CA PRO A 73 14.97 -11.86 -18.74
C PRO A 73 15.09 -10.51 -19.43
N GLU A 74 14.82 -10.51 -20.75
CA GLU A 74 14.59 -9.31 -21.52
C GLU A 74 13.65 -8.46 -20.65
N PRO A 75 13.94 -7.18 -20.42
CA PRO A 75 13.03 -6.34 -19.66
C PRO A 75 11.70 -6.40 -20.39
N GLU A 76 10.75 -7.21 -19.89
CA GLU A 76 9.50 -7.45 -20.59
C GLU A 76 8.90 -6.08 -20.83
N GLU A 77 8.63 -5.84 -22.10
CA GLU A 77 8.17 -4.60 -22.71
C GLU A 77 7.38 -3.75 -21.71
N ALA A 78 7.74 -2.47 -21.58
CA ALA A 78 7.04 -1.55 -20.69
C ALA A 78 5.58 -1.39 -21.15
N GLU A 79 4.74 -2.36 -20.80
CA GLU A 79 3.31 -2.27 -20.89
C GLU A 79 2.88 -1.11 -20.00
N SER A 80 1.76 -0.49 -20.30
CA SER A 80 1.21 0.57 -19.46
C SER A 80 -0.15 0.11 -19.01
N PHE A 81 -0.41 0.22 -17.71
CA PHE A 81 -1.64 -0.25 -17.08
C PHE A 81 -2.29 0.87 -16.31
N VAL A 82 -3.56 0.67 -15.96
CA VAL A 82 -4.35 1.65 -15.22
C VAL A 82 -4.53 1.16 -13.79
N LEU A 83 -4.13 1.95 -12.81
CA LEU A 83 -4.46 1.73 -11.41
C LEU A 83 -5.77 2.43 -11.09
N PHE A 84 -6.74 1.69 -10.58
CA PHE A 84 -7.94 2.24 -9.96
C PHE A 84 -7.72 2.30 -8.45
N VAL A 85 -7.42 3.50 -7.95
CA VAL A 85 -7.05 3.76 -6.56
C VAL A 85 -8.24 4.40 -5.85
N PRO A 86 -8.89 3.74 -4.87
CA PRO A 86 -9.91 4.39 -4.06
C PRO A 86 -9.24 5.41 -3.13
N THR A 87 -9.75 6.63 -3.11
CA THR A 87 -9.28 7.73 -2.25
C THR A 87 -10.40 8.18 -1.31
N ALA A 88 -10.07 8.94 -0.26
CA ALA A 88 -11.07 9.43 0.69
C ALA A 88 -12.19 10.28 0.05
N THR A 89 -11.93 10.89 -1.11
CA THR A 89 -12.88 11.75 -1.85
C THR A 89 -13.50 11.06 -3.06
N GLY A 90 -13.11 9.82 -3.38
CA GLY A 90 -13.62 9.10 -4.55
C GLY A 90 -12.64 8.06 -5.06
N TYR A 91 -12.20 8.24 -6.31
CA TYR A 91 -11.22 7.37 -6.94
C TYR A 91 -10.24 8.19 -7.78
N GLN A 92 -9.04 7.66 -7.92
CA GLN A 92 -7.96 8.21 -8.74
C GLN A 92 -7.52 7.13 -9.72
N LEU A 93 -7.31 7.54 -10.97
CA LEU A 93 -6.76 6.70 -12.00
C LEU A 93 -5.30 7.11 -12.24
N ALA A 94 -4.37 6.20 -11.98
CA ALA A 94 -2.96 6.40 -12.31
C ALA A 94 -2.57 5.50 -13.48
N THR A 95 -1.71 6.00 -14.36
CA THR A 95 -1.26 5.23 -15.53
C THR A 95 0.26 5.07 -15.49
N PRO A 96 0.79 4.29 -14.54
CA PRO A 96 2.22 4.03 -14.48
C PRO A 96 2.69 3.23 -15.70
N GLU A 97 3.96 3.45 -16.07
CA GLU A 97 4.66 2.63 -17.05
C GLU A 97 5.29 1.42 -16.34
N GLY A 98 5.17 0.24 -16.93
CA GLY A 98 5.72 -1.00 -16.40
C GLY A 98 4.72 -2.16 -16.39
N MET A 99 5.13 -3.28 -15.83
CA MET A 99 4.30 -4.50 -15.85
C MET A 99 3.02 -4.33 -15.04
N THR A 100 1.90 -4.85 -15.56
CA THR A 100 0.65 -4.91 -14.82
C THR A 100 0.84 -5.75 -13.55
N PRO A 101 0.51 -5.24 -12.35
CA PRO A 101 0.73 -5.95 -11.10
C PRO A 101 -0.19 -7.16 -11.00
N LYS A 102 0.24 -8.18 -10.26
CA LYS A 102 -0.53 -9.41 -10.06
C LYS A 102 -1.67 -9.17 -9.07
N ARG A 103 -2.74 -9.97 -9.19
CA ARG A 103 -3.80 -9.98 -8.18
C ARG A 103 -3.22 -10.45 -6.83
N GLY A 104 -3.46 -9.68 -5.78
CA GLY A 104 -2.95 -9.91 -4.42
C GLY A 104 -1.62 -9.19 -4.14
N GLU A 105 -1.01 -8.57 -5.15
CA GLU A 105 0.23 -7.81 -4.98
C GLU A 105 -0.02 -6.51 -4.21
N PHE A 106 0.94 -6.11 -3.39
CA PHE A 106 0.88 -4.88 -2.62
C PHE A 106 1.68 -3.78 -3.32
N LEU A 107 1.04 -2.64 -3.50
CA LEU A 107 1.61 -1.48 -4.18
C LEU A 107 1.53 -0.28 -3.25
N ARG A 108 2.56 0.54 -3.29
CA ARG A 108 2.60 1.80 -2.56
C ARG A 108 2.24 2.93 -3.52
N VAL A 109 1.14 3.62 -3.26
CA VAL A 109 0.65 4.75 -4.06
C VAL A 109 0.49 5.95 -3.13
N GLU A 110 1.17 7.07 -3.44
CA GLU A 110 1.12 8.31 -2.63
C GLU A 110 1.34 8.07 -1.12
N GLU A 111 2.32 7.22 -0.80
CA GLU A 111 2.72 6.81 0.57
C GLU A 111 1.76 5.85 1.29
N GLU A 112 0.59 5.58 0.73
CA GLU A 112 -0.37 4.61 1.27
C GLU A 112 -0.22 3.24 0.60
N TRP A 113 -0.51 2.19 1.36
CA TRP A 113 -0.43 0.80 0.89
C TRP A 113 -1.77 0.32 0.38
N TYR A 114 -1.72 -0.35 -0.77
CA TYR A 114 -2.89 -0.92 -1.41
C TYR A 114 -2.61 -2.34 -1.88
N CYS A 115 -3.64 -3.18 -1.91
CA CYS A 115 -3.59 -4.53 -2.46
C CYS A 115 -4.40 -4.61 -3.75
N VAL A 116 -3.88 -5.28 -4.77
CA VAL A 116 -4.61 -5.52 -6.02
C VAL A 116 -5.69 -6.58 -5.79
N VAL A 117 -6.95 -6.19 -5.74
CA VAL A 117 -8.05 -7.15 -5.51
C VAL A 117 -8.56 -7.78 -6.80
N ARG A 118 -8.43 -7.09 -7.93
CA ARG A 118 -8.94 -7.55 -9.23
C ARG A 118 -8.19 -6.91 -10.39
N LEU A 119 -8.05 -7.65 -11.48
CA LEU A 119 -7.63 -7.14 -12.79
C LEU A 119 -8.83 -7.16 -13.76
N GLY A 120 -9.00 -6.11 -14.56
CA GLY A 120 -10.09 -5.97 -15.52
C GLY A 120 -9.73 -5.04 -16.70
N PRO A 121 -10.68 -4.71 -17.58
CA PRO A 121 -10.48 -3.68 -18.60
C PRO A 121 -10.42 -2.29 -17.97
N SER A 122 -9.74 -1.34 -18.63
CA SER A 122 -9.72 0.07 -18.24
C SER A 122 -11.13 0.68 -18.20
N PRO A 123 -11.47 1.47 -17.16
CA PRO A 123 -12.73 2.21 -17.10
C PRO A 123 -12.73 3.45 -18.01
N LEU A 124 -11.58 3.80 -18.60
CA LEU A 124 -11.46 4.94 -19.51
C LEU A 124 -12.07 4.61 -20.88
N PRO A 125 -12.90 5.50 -21.46
CA PRO A 125 -13.54 5.24 -22.74
C PRO A 125 -12.49 5.15 -23.87
N GLY A 126 -12.48 4.02 -24.58
CA GLY A 126 -11.55 3.77 -25.69
C GLY A 126 -10.17 3.26 -25.27
N ASP A 127 -9.94 3.04 -23.97
CA ASP A 127 -8.69 2.47 -23.46
C ASP A 127 -8.79 0.95 -23.36
N GLY A 128 -7.90 0.24 -24.06
CA GLY A 128 -7.81 -1.22 -24.07
C GLY A 128 -6.88 -1.80 -22.99
N ARG A 129 -6.24 -0.96 -22.17
CA ARG A 129 -5.26 -1.39 -21.17
C ARG A 129 -5.89 -2.21 -20.05
N ARG A 130 -5.06 -3.03 -19.40
CA ARG A 130 -5.43 -3.72 -18.16
C ARG A 130 -5.52 -2.69 -17.04
N CYS A 131 -6.57 -2.82 -16.23
CA CYS A 131 -6.76 -2.03 -15.03
C CYS A 131 -6.70 -2.90 -13.78
N ALA A 132 -5.85 -2.50 -12.84
CA ALA A 132 -5.76 -3.09 -11.52
C ALA A 132 -6.60 -2.29 -10.53
N PHE A 133 -7.58 -2.97 -9.94
CA PHE A 133 -8.43 -2.42 -8.89
C PHE A 133 -7.77 -2.64 -7.56
N LEU A 134 -7.57 -1.54 -6.83
CA LEU A 134 -6.87 -1.52 -5.57
C LEU A 134 -7.84 -1.38 -4.40
N GLU A 135 -7.50 -1.97 -3.26
CA GLU A 135 -8.14 -1.70 -1.97
C GLU A 135 -7.09 -1.23 -0.96
N HIS A 136 -7.48 -0.27 -0.12
CA HIS A 136 -6.62 0.27 0.93
C HIS A 136 -6.27 -0.84 1.94
N ARG A 137 -4.98 -1.01 2.19
CA ARG A 137 -4.46 -1.95 3.17
C ARG A 137 -3.40 -1.23 3.99
N PRO A 138 -3.73 -0.74 5.20
CA PRO A 138 -2.71 -0.13 6.04
C PRO A 138 -1.61 -1.16 6.32
N ALA A 139 -0.34 -0.72 6.36
CA ALA A 139 0.81 -1.57 6.65
C ALA A 139 0.74 -2.28 8.02
N THR A 140 -0.21 -1.89 8.86
CA THR A 140 -0.45 -2.48 10.17
C THR A 140 -1.50 -3.59 10.06
N LEU A 141 -1.04 -4.82 9.87
CA LEU A 141 -1.74 -6.02 10.33
C LEU A 141 -0.88 -6.62 11.45
N GLU A 142 -1.50 -6.81 12.62
CA GLU A 142 -0.95 -7.42 13.84
C GLU A 142 -0.15 -8.71 13.60
#